data_AF-A0A9D9C1V8-F1
#
_entry.id   AF-A0A9D9C1V8-F1
#
_cell.length_a   1.000
_cell.length_b   1.000
_cell.length_c   1.000
_cell.angle_alpha   90.00
_cell.angle_beta   90.00
_cell.angle_gamma   90.00
#
_symmetry.space_group_name_H-M   'P 1'
#
loop_
_entity.id
_entity.type
_entity.pdbx_description
1 polymer ?
#
loop_
_entity_poly.entity_id
_entity_poly.type
_entity_poly.pdbx_seq_one_letter_code
_entity_poly.pdbx_strand_id
1 'polypeptide(L)' 'MAFKNLLDENNVSKYELSKKTNIPYSTICDIINDKVDISKCSYDVLHKIASFFEIPTDQLVMPYLEEAKDE' A
#
# COMPACT_ATOMS: atom_id res chain seq x y z
N MET A 1 3.21 9.00 -0.54
CA MET A 1 4.59 9.12 0.00
C MET A 1 5.07 7.89 0.80
N ALA A 2 4.36 7.43 1.83
CA ALA A 2 4.77 6.27 2.65
C ALA A 2 4.81 4.93 1.87
N PHE A 3 3.78 4.64 1.08
CA PHE A 3 3.72 3.41 0.29
C PHE A 3 4.81 3.33 -0.80
N LYS A 4 5.17 4.48 -1.40
CA LYS A 4 6.28 4.55 -2.35
C LYS A 4 7.62 4.25 -1.67
N ASN A 5 7.84 4.81 -0.49
CA ASN A 5 9.05 4.52 0.28
C ASN A 5 9.14 3.04 0.65
N LEU A 6 8.02 2.40 1.03
CA LEU A 6 7.98 0.96 1.31
C LEU A 6 8.45 0.11 0.11
N LEU A 7 8.07 0.49 -1.11
CA LEU A 7 8.55 -0.15 -2.34
C LEU A 7 10.06 0.08 -2.54
N ASP A 8 10.51 1.32 -2.37
CA ASP A 8 11.91 1.73 -2.59
C ASP A 8 12.85 1.07 -1.55
N GLU A 9 12.48 1.02 -0.27
CA GLU A 9 13.25 0.40 0.83
C GLU A 9 13.40 -1.11 0.67
N ASN A 10 12.40 -1.77 0.09
CA ASN A 10 12.42 -3.21 -0.17
C ASN A 10 12.95 -3.55 -1.57
N ASN A 11 13.33 -2.54 -2.38
CA ASN A 11 13.76 -2.70 -3.77
C ASN A 11 12.74 -3.46 -4.64
N VAL A 12 11.45 -3.19 -4.41
CA VAL A 12 10.33 -3.86 -5.08
C VAL A 12 9.77 -2.97 -6.18
N SER A 13 9.68 -3.51 -7.40
CA SER A 13 9.03 -2.80 -8.50
C SER A 13 7.49 -2.90 -8.41
N LYS A 14 6.79 -1.89 -8.95
CA LYS A 14 5.32 -1.91 -9.11
C LYS A 14 4.83 -3.18 -9.82
N TYR A 15 5.56 -3.63 -10.84
CA TYR A 15 5.24 -4.83 -11.60
C TYR A 15 5.38 -6.08 -10.76
N GLU A 16 6.47 -6.20 -9.99
CA GLU A 16 6.69 -7.33 -9.10
C GLU A 16 5.59 -7.43 -8.05
N LEU A 17 5.25 -6.31 -7.41
CA LEU A 17 4.16 -6.26 -6.44
C LEU A 17 2.85 -6.71 -7.09
N SER A 18 2.50 -6.18 -8.26
CA SER A 18 1.29 -6.56 -9.00
C SER A 18 1.24 -8.06 -9.28
N LYS A 19 2.34 -8.61 -9.79
CA LYS A 19 2.43 -10.02 -10.17
C LYS A 19 2.35 -10.96 -8.97
N LYS A 20 3.01 -10.64 -7.87
CA LYS A 20 3.04 -11.52 -6.68
C LYS A 20 1.77 -11.41 -5.82
N THR A 21 1.13 -10.24 -5.78
CA THR A 21 -0.09 -10.02 -4.97
C THR A 21 -1.38 -10.27 -5.76
N ASN A 22 -1.30 -10.39 -7.09
CA ASN A 22 -2.45 -10.41 -8.00
C ASN A 22 -3.33 -9.16 -7.89
N ILE A 23 -2.76 -8.04 -7.44
CA ILE A 23 -3.41 -6.72 -7.45
C ILE A 23 -3.17 -6.10 -8.82
N PRO A 24 -4.20 -5.51 -9.47
CA PRO A 24 -4.02 -4.84 -10.75
C PRO A 24 -2.93 -3.77 -10.68
N TYR A 25 -2.07 -3.75 -11.70
CA TYR A 25 -0.99 -2.76 -11.81
C TYR A 25 -1.52 -1.32 -11.77
N SER A 26 -2.72 -1.09 -12.33
CA SER A 26 -3.42 0.20 -12.26
C SER A 26 -3.71 0.61 -10.81
N THR A 27 -4.23 -0.29 -9.98
CA THR A 27 -4.49 -0.04 -8.56
C THR A 27 -3.22 0.33 -7.81
N ILE A 28 -2.10 -0.38 -8.06
CA ILE A 28 -0.81 -0.04 -7.45
C ILE A 28 -0.35 1.35 -7.89
N CYS A 29 -0.51 1.69 -9.18
CA CYS A 29 -0.20 3.03 -9.67
C CYS A 29 -1.10 4.09 -9.04
N ASP A 30 -2.38 3.82 -8.86
CA ASP A 30 -3.32 4.76 -8.28
C ASP A 30 -3.00 5.03 -6.79
N ILE A 31 -2.59 4.00 -6.04
CA ILE A 31 -2.11 4.16 -4.65
C ILE A 31 -0.81 4.98 -4.60
N ILE A 32 0.17 4.67 -5.46
CA ILE A 32 1.48 5.35 -5.46
C ILE A 32 1.36 6.83 -5.86
N ASN A 33 0.43 7.15 -6.74
CA ASN A 33 0.17 8.52 -7.19
C ASN A 33 -0.89 9.23 -6.33
N ASP A 34 -1.20 8.69 -5.14
CA ASP A 34 -2.14 9.25 -4.17
C ASP A 34 -3.57 9.50 -4.74
N LYS A 35 -3.96 8.78 -5.81
CA LYS A 35 -5.32 8.79 -6.38
C LYS A 35 -6.29 7.93 -5.59
N VAL A 36 -5.75 6.92 -4.90
CA VAL A 36 -6.49 6.03 -4.00
C VAL A 36 -5.77 6.05 -2.66
N ASP A 37 -6.52 6.34 -1.61
CA ASP A 37 -6.07 6.20 -0.24
C ASP A 37 -5.98 4.71 0.11
N ILE A 38 -4.77 4.24 0.43
CA ILE A 38 -4.54 2.83 0.76
C ILE A 38 -5.38 2.38 1.96
N SER A 39 -5.63 3.27 2.94
CA SER A 39 -6.46 2.96 4.12
C SER A 39 -7.92 2.65 3.77
N LYS A 40 -8.39 3.13 2.62
CA LYS A 40 -9.75 2.90 2.10
C LYS A 40 -9.83 1.68 1.17
N CYS A 41 -8.73 0.98 0.92
CA CYS A 41 -8.75 -0.24 0.13
C CYS A 41 -9.48 -1.37 0.87
N SER A 42 -9.92 -2.38 0.12
CA SER A 42 -10.51 -3.56 0.74
C SER A 42 -9.49 -4.28 1.63
N TYR A 43 -9.99 -4.94 2.68
CA TYR A 43 -9.14 -5.73 3.58
C TYR A 43 -8.28 -6.75 2.81
N ASP A 44 -8.81 -7.37 1.75
CA ASP A 44 -8.07 -8.31 0.92
C ASP A 44 -6.85 -7.67 0.24
N VAL A 45 -7.00 -6.45 -0.31
CA VAL A 45 -5.88 -5.70 -0.91
C VAL A 45 -4.85 -5.32 0.15
N LEU A 46 -5.31 -4.79 1.29
CA LEU A 46 -4.46 -4.43 2.41
C LEU A 46 -3.66 -5.63 2.94
N HIS A 47 -4.35 -6.75 3.18
CA HIS A 47 -3.75 -7.98 3.67
C HIS A 47 -2.73 -8.56 2.68
N LYS A 48 -3.02 -8.56 1.37
CA LYS A 48 -2.08 -9.02 0.34
C LYS A 48 -0.81 -8.19 0.28
N ILE A 49 -0.93 -6.86 0.36
CA ILE A 49 0.22 -5.96 0.39
C ILE A 49 1.02 -6.17 1.68
N ALA A 50 0.35 -6.16 2.83
CA ALA A 50 0.99 -6.34 4.13
C ALA A 50 1.72 -7.68 4.22
N SER A 51 1.08 -8.77 3.75
CA SER A 51 1.68 -10.10 3.68
C SER A 51 2.89 -10.15 2.76
N PHE A 52 2.84 -9.47 1.62
CA PHE A 52 3.98 -9.40 0.69
C PHE A 52 5.21 -8.75 1.33
N PHE A 53 5.01 -7.71 2.15
CA PHE A 53 6.08 -7.01 2.86
C PHE A 53 6.39 -7.61 4.23
N GLU A 54 5.74 -8.72 4.62
CA GLU A 54 5.89 -9.37 5.92
C GLU A 54 5.65 -8.43 7.12
N ILE A 55 4.72 -7.49 6.96
CA ILE A 55 4.33 -6.53 8.00
C ILE A 55 2.88 -6.73 8.45
N PRO A 56 2.52 -6.31 9.68
CA PRO A 56 1.12 -6.22 10.08
C PRO A 56 0.35 -5.24 9.20
N THR A 57 -0.92 -5.54 8.90
CA THR A 57 -1.79 -4.64 8.13
C THR A 57 -1.92 -3.27 8.79
N ASP A 58 -1.96 -3.23 10.13
CA ASP A 58 -2.01 -1.98 10.89
C ASP A 58 -0.79 -1.10 10.60
N GLN A 59 0.40 -1.68 10.52
CA GLN A 59 1.63 -0.94 10.20
C GLN A 59 1.61 -0.36 8.77
N LEU A 60 0.90 -1.00 7.83
CA LEU A 60 0.72 -0.49 6.47
C LEU A 60 -0.21 0.73 6.42
N VAL A 61 -1.26 0.76 7.25
CA VAL A 61 -2.31 1.79 7.21
C VAL A 61 -2.11 2.93 8.21
N MET A 62 -1.39 2.69 9.31
CA MET A 62 -1.17 3.67 10.39
C MET A 62 -0.68 5.05 9.89
N PRO A 63 0.25 5.14 8.91
CA PRO A 63 0.68 6.43 8.37
C PRO A 63 -0.44 7.26 7.70
N TYR A 64 -1.56 6.63 7.35
CA TYR A 64 -2.68 7.22 6.62
C TYR A 64 -3.90 7.52 7.52
N LEU A 65 -3.88 7.03 8.77
CA LEU A 65 -4.96 7.24 9.73
C LEU A 65 -4.73 8.47 10.63
N GLU A 66 -3.47 8.92 10.77
CA GLU A 66 -3.12 10.08 11.60
C GLU A 66 -3.47 11.42 10.95
N GLU A 67 -3.83 11.44 9.66
CA GLU A 67 -4.30 12.64 8.94
C GLU A 67 -5.75 13.06 9.30
N ALA A 68 -6.43 12.35 10.20
CA ALA A 68 -7.83 12.62 10.58
C ALA A 68 -8.00 13.29 11.97
N LYS A 69 -6.95 13.92 12.53
CA LYS A 69 -6.98 14.48 13.90
C LYS A 69 -6.68 15.99 14.03
N ASP A 70 -6.66 16.74 12.95
CA ASP A 70 -6.69 18.21 13.02
C ASP A 70 -8.00 18.75 12.43
N GLU A 71 -9.07 18.70 13.24
CA GLU A 71 -10.22 19.63 13.18
C GLU A 71 -10.90 19.76 14.56
#